data_AF-K1TXQ6-F1
#
_entry.id   AF-K1TXQ6-F1
#
_cell.length_a   1.000
_cell.length_b   1.000
_cell.length_c   1.000
_cell.angle_alpha   90.00
_cell.angle_beta   90.00
_cell.angle_gamma   90.00
#
_symmetry.space_group_name_H-M   'P 1'
#
loop_
_entity.id
_entity.type
_entity.pdbx_description
1 polymer ?
#
loop_
_entity_poly.entity_id
_entity_poly.type
_entity_poly.pdbx_seq_one_letter_code
_entity_poly.pdbx_strand_id
1 'polypeptide(L)'
;MGRLSAVLVPAHDRYLAASDEDSQVFRTTLARFNRIYGFISQVCRMFDRDLHKFSVYARFLYKVLPKEKGPFITLDDKILLEYYRLEKEFEGSISLAGAEGGLGGIKGEAGARPKQ
;
A
#
# COMPACT_ATOMS: atom_id res chain seq x y z
N MET A 1 13.43 -18.20 -2.17
CA MET A 1 14.22 -17.08 -1.61
C MET A 1 15.12 -16.32 -2.61
N GLY A 2 15.44 -16.81 -3.82
CA GLY A 2 16.49 -16.17 -4.66
C GLY A 2 16.10 -15.04 -5.64
N ARG A 3 14.85 -14.94 -6.11
CA ARG A 3 14.52 -14.03 -7.25
C ARG A 3 14.32 -12.56 -6.89
N LEU A 4 13.72 -12.27 -5.73
CA LEU A 4 13.47 -10.89 -5.29
C LEU A 4 14.76 -10.19 -4.83
N SER A 5 15.60 -10.89 -4.07
CA SER A 5 16.91 -10.40 -3.66
C SER A 5 17.80 -10.08 -4.88
N ALA A 6 17.85 -10.98 -5.87
CA ALA A 6 18.65 -10.78 -7.09
C ALA A 6 18.31 -9.50 -7.88
N VAL A 7 17.07 -9.02 -7.82
CA VAL A 7 16.65 -7.80 -8.52
C VAL A 7 16.90 -6.54 -7.67
N LEU A 8 16.92 -6.67 -6.35
CA LEU A 8 17.11 -5.55 -5.42
C LEU A 8 18.59 -5.24 -5.16
N VAL A 9 19.44 -6.27 -5.11
CA VAL A 9 20.89 -6.15 -4.83
C VAL A 9 21.58 -5.12 -5.75
N PRO A 10 21.42 -5.14 -7.08
CA PRO A 10 22.09 -4.16 -7.94
C PRO A 10 21.66 -2.70 -7.70
N ALA A 11 20.45 -2.47 -7.23
CA ALA A 11 19.99 -1.11 -6.89
C ALA A 11 20.46 -0.68 -5.50
N HIS A 12 20.51 -1.62 -4.55
CA HIS A 12 21.10 -1.42 -3.24
C HIS A 12 22.60 -1.07 -3.35
N ASP A 13 23.36 -1.79 -4.15
CA ASP A 13 24.80 -1.54 -4.27
C ASP A 13 25.10 -0.20 -4.93
N ARG A 14 24.31 0.18 -5.95
CA ARG A 14 24.36 1.54 -6.54
C ARG A 14 24.01 2.63 -5.53
N TYR A 15 23.07 2.37 -4.62
CA TYR A 15 22.74 3.30 -3.56
C TYR A 15 23.90 3.48 -2.58
N LEU A 16 24.58 2.40 -2.18
CA LEU A 16 25.74 2.48 -1.30
C LEU A 16 26.93 3.19 -1.95
N ALA A 17 27.12 2.99 -3.26
CA ALA A 17 28.20 3.61 -4.03
C ALA A 17 27.97 5.09 -4.36
N ALA A 18 26.72 5.58 -4.25
CA ALA A 18 26.38 6.98 -4.53
C ALA A 18 26.92 7.93 -3.45
N SER A 19 27.00 9.23 -3.76
CA SER A 19 27.32 10.24 -2.74
C SER A 19 26.25 10.27 -1.64
N ASP A 20 26.57 10.83 -0.46
CA ASP A 20 25.59 10.93 0.63
C ASP A 20 24.40 11.81 0.24
N GLU A 21 24.67 12.88 -0.52
CA GLU A 21 23.65 13.78 -1.05
C GLU A 21 22.72 13.06 -2.03
N ASP A 22 23.28 12.36 -3.02
CA ASP A 22 22.50 11.60 -4.01
C ASP A 22 21.69 10.47 -3.35
N SER A 23 22.29 9.77 -2.40
CA SER A 23 21.64 8.72 -1.62
C SER A 23 20.45 9.28 -0.84
N GLN A 24 20.60 10.46 -0.25
CA GLN A 24 19.53 11.10 0.49
C GLN A 24 18.41 11.59 -0.44
N VAL A 25 18.76 12.22 -1.56
CA VAL A 25 17.79 12.66 -2.58
C VAL A 25 17.02 11.47 -3.15
N PHE A 26 17.71 10.37 -3.49
CA PHE A 26 17.09 9.17 -4.02
C PHE A 26 16.09 8.58 -3.03
N ARG A 27 16.51 8.42 -1.77
CA ARG A 27 15.66 7.81 -0.75
C ARG A 27 14.43 8.66 -0.44
N THR A 28 14.61 9.97 -0.29
CA THR A 28 13.49 10.89 -0.02
C THR A 28 12.49 10.90 -1.19
N THR A 29 12.99 10.84 -2.42
CA THR A 29 12.17 10.69 -3.62
C THR A 29 11.42 9.36 -3.65
N LEU A 30 12.09 8.26 -3.32
CA LEU A 30 11.48 6.92 -3.26
C LEU A 30 10.37 6.85 -2.19
N ALA A 31 10.60 7.45 -1.02
CA ALA A 31 9.60 7.58 0.04
C ALA A 31 8.37 8.38 -0.43
N ARG A 32 8.61 9.51 -1.11
CA ARG A 32 7.55 10.35 -1.67
C ARG A 32 6.72 9.59 -2.70
N PHE A 33 7.38 8.87 -3.62
CA PHE A 33 6.72 8.04 -4.61
C PHE A 33 5.80 6.99 -3.94
N ASN A 34 6.33 6.25 -2.96
CA ASN A 34 5.55 5.23 -2.24
C ASN A 34 4.30 5.82 -1.55
N ARG A 35 4.43 7.01 -0.95
CA ARG A 35 3.30 7.72 -0.32
C ARG A 35 2.24 8.15 -1.34
N ILE A 36 2.66 8.79 -2.43
CA ILE A 36 1.73 9.29 -3.47
C ILE A 36 1.02 8.12 -4.14
N TYR A 37 1.77 7.09 -4.55
CA TYR A 37 1.18 5.92 -5.19
C TYR A 37 0.20 5.21 -4.25
N GLY A 38 0.57 5.04 -2.97
CA GLY A 38 -0.32 4.48 -1.96
C GLY A 38 -1.63 5.26 -1.83
N PHE A 39 -1.55 6.58 -1.73
CA PHE A 39 -2.72 7.46 -1.68
C PHE A 39 -3.60 7.33 -2.93
N ILE A 40 -3.03 7.44 -4.13
CA ILE A 40 -3.80 7.37 -5.37
C ILE A 40 -4.48 6.01 -5.54
N SER A 41 -3.79 4.92 -5.17
CA SER A 41 -4.36 3.57 -5.25
C SER A 41 -5.58 3.35 -4.35
N GLN A 42 -5.77 4.19 -3.31
CA GLN A 42 -6.98 4.19 -2.48
C GLN A 42 -8.12 5.00 -3.10
N VAL A 43 -7.81 6.04 -3.85
CA VAL A 43 -8.79 6.95 -4.46
C VAL A 43 -9.38 6.38 -5.76
N CYS A 44 -8.55 5.71 -6.57
CA CYS A 44 -9.00 5.15 -7.84
C CYS A 44 -8.32 3.82 -8.18
N ARG A 45 -9.01 2.99 -8.99
CA ARG A 45 -8.40 1.80 -9.59
C ARG A 45 -7.38 2.21 -10.65
N MET A 46 -6.10 2.01 -10.35
CA MET A 46 -5.01 2.07 -11.31
C MET A 46 -5.08 0.84 -12.23
N PHE A 47 -5.37 1.02 -13.51
CA PHE A 47 -5.35 -0.06 -14.52
C PHE A 47 -3.96 -0.25 -15.17
N ASP A 48 -2.92 0.27 -14.53
CA ASP A 48 -1.54 0.14 -15.00
C ASP A 48 -0.80 -0.95 -14.21
N ARG A 49 -0.58 -2.09 -14.87
CA ARG A 49 0.09 -3.25 -14.29
C ARG A 49 1.58 -3.00 -14.06
N ASP A 50 2.25 -2.26 -14.95
CA ASP A 50 3.69 -2.07 -14.87
C ASP A 50 4.05 -1.03 -13.82
N LEU A 51 3.23 0.03 -13.70
CA LEU A 51 3.32 0.96 -12.58
C LEU A 51 3.06 0.26 -11.25
N HIS A 52 2.11 -0.67 -11.20
CA HIS A 52 1.88 -1.47 -9.99
C HIS A 52 3.10 -2.33 -9.64
N LYS A 53 3.68 -3.07 -10.60
CA LYS A 53 4.92 -3.84 -10.37
C LYS A 53 6.05 -2.94 -9.88
N PHE A 54 6.22 -1.76 -10.47
CA PHE A 54 7.20 -0.79 -10.04
C PHE A 54 6.93 -0.33 -8.60
N SER A 55 5.68 -0.10 -8.22
CA SER A 55 5.33 0.28 -6.85
C SER A 55 5.70 -0.78 -5.81
N VAL A 56 5.54 -2.06 -6.17
CA VAL A 56 5.93 -3.18 -5.32
C VAL A 56 7.45 -3.20 -5.16
N TYR A 57 8.16 -3.11 -6.28
CA TYR A 57 9.63 -3.02 -6.28
C TYR A 57 10.14 -1.84 -5.45
N ALA A 58 9.59 -0.64 -5.66
CA ALA A 58 9.98 0.59 -4.98
C ALA A 58 9.76 0.52 -3.46
N ARG A 59 8.67 -0.13 -3.02
CA ARG A 59 8.36 -0.33 -1.60
C ARG A 59 9.36 -1.29 -0.94
N PHE A 60 9.72 -2.36 -1.63
CA PHE A 60 10.74 -3.30 -1.15
C PHE A 60 12.14 -2.72 -1.17
N LEU A 61 12.49 -1.99 -2.23
CA LEU A 61 13.76 -1.29 -2.32
C LEU A 61 13.91 -0.34 -1.12
N TYR A 62 12.92 0.52 -0.87
CA TYR A 62 12.95 1.45 0.27
C TYR A 62 13.17 0.76 1.62
N LYS A 63 12.57 -0.42 1.79
CA LYS A 63 12.67 -1.25 2.98
C LYS A 63 14.09 -1.81 3.21
N VAL A 64 14.83 -2.12 2.15
CA VAL A 64 16.20 -2.67 2.25
C VAL A 64 17.30 -1.58 2.23
N LEU A 65 16.97 -0.33 1.88
CA LEU A 65 17.94 0.77 1.90
C LEU A 65 18.26 1.20 3.35
N PRO A 66 19.54 1.26 3.74
CA PRO A 66 19.93 1.53 5.12
C PRO A 66 19.65 2.99 5.50
N LYS A 67 19.31 3.27 6.79
CA LYS A 67 18.96 4.62 7.29
C LYS A 67 20.10 5.63 7.21
N GLU A 68 21.26 5.17 7.58
CA GLU A 68 22.55 5.80 7.44
C GLU A 68 23.45 4.76 6.75
N LYS A 69 24.55 5.15 6.11
CA LYS A 69 25.49 4.19 5.53
C LYS A 69 26.15 3.39 6.66
N GLY A 70 25.52 2.29 7.06
CA GLY A 70 25.88 1.45 8.21
C GLY A 70 25.44 0.00 7.98
N PRO A 71 25.76 -0.93 8.90
CA PRO A 71 25.65 -2.36 8.66
C PRO A 71 24.22 -2.83 8.35
N PHE A 72 24.15 -3.79 7.44
CA PHE A 72 22.95 -4.34 6.80
C PHE A 72 21.92 -4.85 7.84
N ILE A 73 20.72 -4.26 7.86
CA ILE A 73 19.58 -4.82 8.61
C ILE A 73 18.82 -5.73 7.66
N THR A 74 19.00 -7.04 7.83
CA THR A 74 18.32 -8.10 7.06
C THR A 74 16.82 -8.00 7.29
N LEU A 75 16.09 -7.41 6.34
CA LEU A 75 14.63 -7.25 6.39
C LEU A 75 13.91 -8.42 5.69
N ASP A 76 14.41 -9.65 5.87
CA ASP A 76 13.80 -10.84 5.27
C ASP A 76 12.43 -11.17 5.91
N ASP A 77 12.24 -10.86 7.20
CA ASP A 77 11.04 -11.31 7.94
C ASP A 77 9.77 -10.47 7.70
N LYS A 78 9.86 -9.28 7.10
CA LYS A 78 8.71 -8.37 6.91
C LYS A 78 8.18 -8.31 5.49
N ILE A 79 8.76 -9.10 4.58
CA ILE A 79 8.50 -9.03 3.14
C ILE A 79 7.45 -10.06 2.68
N LEU A 80 7.33 -11.19 3.40
CA LEU A 80 6.55 -12.34 2.97
C LEU A 80 5.03 -12.22 3.23
N LEU A 81 4.61 -11.45 4.23
CA LEU A 81 3.20 -11.40 4.66
C LEU A 81 2.32 -10.40 3.91
N GLU A 82 2.87 -9.33 3.33
CA GLU A 82 2.05 -8.25 2.72
C GLU A 82 1.56 -8.54 1.29
N TYR A 83 2.06 -9.56 0.60
CA TYR A 83 1.84 -9.73 -0.85
C TYR A 83 1.17 -11.05 -1.28
N TYR A 84 0.77 -11.91 -0.35
CA TYR A 84 0.14 -13.19 -0.68
C TYR A 84 -1.37 -13.31 -0.45
N ARG A 85 -2.08 -12.24 -0.07
CA ARG A 85 -3.53 -12.32 0.12
C ARG A 85 -4.30 -11.32 -0.75
N LEU A 86 -4.45 -11.66 -2.02
CA LEU A 86 -5.63 -11.26 -2.79
C LEU A 86 -6.61 -12.44 -2.74
N GLU A 87 -7.39 -12.53 -1.66
CA GLU A 87 -8.58 -13.39 -1.64
C GLU A 87 -9.73 -12.64 -2.29
N LYS A 88 -10.25 -13.20 -3.39
CA LYS A 88 -11.52 -12.76 -3.98
C LYS A 88 -12.63 -13.32 -3.10
N GLU A 89 -13.03 -12.59 -2.07
CA GLU A 89 -14.09 -13.02 -1.15
C GLU A 89 -15.48 -13.03 -1.81
N PHE A 90 -15.67 -12.34 -2.93
CA PHE A 90 -16.97 -12.26 -3.58
C PHE A 90 -16.87 -12.03 -5.10
N GLU A 91 -17.66 -12.79 -5.85
CA GLU A 91 -18.01 -12.56 -7.24
C GLU A 91 -19.51 -12.82 -7.40
N GLY A 92 -20.30 -11.79 -7.68
CA GLY A 92 -21.73 -11.91 -7.87
C GLY A 92 -22.37 -10.58 -8.27
N SER A 93 -23.52 -10.65 -8.94
CA SER A 93 -24.33 -9.47 -9.26
C SER A 93 -25.20 -9.09 -8.06
N ILE A 94 -25.18 -7.82 -7.66
CA ILE A 94 -26.16 -7.27 -6.71
C ILE A 94 -27.47 -7.10 -7.46
N SER A 95 -28.36 -8.08 -7.37
CA SER A 95 -29.73 -7.95 -7.85
C SER A 95 -30.58 -7.34 -6.74
N LEU A 96 -31.13 -6.15 -6.98
CA LEU A 96 -32.18 -5.60 -6.14
C LEU A 96 -33.46 -6.42 -6.37
N ALA A 97 -33.79 -7.30 -5.43
CA ALA A 97 -35.14 -7.80 -5.33
C ALA A 97 -36.03 -6.62 -4.91
N GLY A 98 -36.96 -6.23 -5.77
CA GLY A 98 -37.93 -5.17 -5.46
C GLY A 98 -38.74 -5.57 -4.23
N ALA A 99 -38.43 -4.99 -3.08
CA ALA A 99 -39.29 -5.05 -1.92
C ALA A 99 -40.33 -3.93 -2.05
N GLU A 100 -41.61 -4.29 -2.16
CA GLU A 100 -42.70 -3.36 -1.87
C GLU A 100 -42.70 -3.08 -0.36
N GLY A 101 -41.88 -2.13 0.06
CA GLY A 101 -41.77 -1.74 1.45
C GLY A 101 -40.74 -0.65 1.64
N GLY A 102 -41.20 0.60 1.72
CA GLY A 102 -40.36 1.74 2.07
C GLY A 102 -39.69 1.51 3.42
N LEU A 103 -38.43 1.93 3.54
CA LEU A 103 -37.69 1.92 4.80
C LEU A 103 -38.45 2.80 5.81
N GLY A 104 -38.99 2.18 6.86
CA GLY A 104 -39.60 2.90 7.97
C GLY A 104 -38.60 3.89 8.58
N GLY A 105 -39.07 5.12 8.81
CA GLY A 105 -38.22 6.20 9.32
C GLY A 105 -37.43 5.77 10.56
N ILE A 106 -36.16 6.18 10.59
CA ILE A 106 -35.23 5.95 11.70
C ILE A 106 -35.86 6.45 13.01
N LYS A 107 -36.25 5.52 13.89
CA LYS A 107 -36.72 5.86 15.24
C LYS A 107 -35.50 6.17 16.09
N GLY A 108 -35.02 7.41 16.01
CA GLY A 108 -33.94 7.93 16.82
C GLY A 108 -34.33 7.97 18.30
N GLU A 109 -33.64 7.20 19.13
CA GLU A 109 -33.70 7.33 20.58
C GLU A 109 -32.79 8.50 20.99
N ALA A 110 -33.26 9.73 20.79
CA ALA A 110 -32.59 10.94 21.23
C ALA A 110 -33.60 12.02 21.63
N GLY A 111 -34.00 12.00 22.91
CA GLY A 111 -34.31 13.16 23.75
C GLY A 111 -35.45 14.13 23.38
N ALA A 112 -36.58 14.05 24.11
CA ALA A 112 -37.18 15.16 24.88
C ALA A 112 -38.52 14.72 25.51
N ARG A 113 -38.76 15.08 26.79
CA ARG A 113 -39.96 14.69 27.56
C ARG A 113 -41.23 15.37 27.01
N PRO A 114 -42.40 14.71 27.08
CA PRO A 114 -43.68 15.39 26.83
C PRO A 114 -44.02 16.33 27.99
N LYS A 115 -44.41 17.56 27.67
CA LYS A 115 -44.93 18.54 28.62
C LYS A 115 -46.47 18.50 28.58
N GLN A 116 -47.09 18.41 29.75
CA GLN A 116 -48.50 18.76 29.98
C GLN A 116 -48.74 20.24 29.67
#